data_AF-A0A964AJ09-F1
#
_entry.id   AF-A0A964AJ09-F1
#
_cell.length_a   1.000
_cell.length_b   1.000
_cell.length_c   1.000
_cell.angle_alpha   90.00
_cell.angle_beta   90.00
_cell.angle_gamma   90.00
#
_symmetry.space_group_name_H-M   'P 1'
#
loop_
_entity.id
_entity.type
_entity.pdbx_description
1 polymer ?
#
loop_
_entity_poly.entity_id
_entity_poly.type
_entity_poly.pdbx_seq_one_letter_code
_entity_poly.pdbx_strand_id
1 'polypeptide(L)'
;MTPARLSLLLSLLVVACGDKEPVDSADDSAAPVDADGDGYTEADDCDDADPDVNPGAAEVCDGVDNNCDDAVDEGVLLTLYDDADGDGFGDPSASLEACALTEGVVADGTDCDDSDPSVYPGAPEYCDGVRSDCSNTAWTSDAGLADWWAEDGTWSDLAPSLAGSEGNPVALSLTAPGTARVCSGTWYATLSLEADVRLEGPEGAAQTTLSGEGAGSVILLTQDGRDVSIEGLTLANGLSASATDVDSAIVTAGGGVLCEGSSTLSLTDVVVTGSAAERGGGLFAKGCAVTVTGSSFTDNLLTNQDYGGGAMFVDATATIQDSVFEGGYARYGGGAYFLRADVTLTDVRFLNNDSSNSGGGFFSRSSDVVGDGLVMQGNHSAYSGAFGSSDGGTLSILDSSFVENSCSWQGGAAYIKVDAASIASSTFDSNTSGTAGGALFVDYTASLSFTDLSFTDNSSGSYGGGLYISRSDAVLDAVDFAGNAAGTHGGAIALSAGGASGDADFGGNTPETIWVSDEEAGYDYSGQTTLSCDASGCQ
;
A
#
# COMPACT_ATOMS: atom_id res chain seq x y z
N MET A 1 45.05 8.11 -43.67
CA MET A 1 45.60 9.03 -44.69
C MET A 1 46.66 9.89 -44.02
N THR A 2 47.75 10.26 -44.71
CA THR A 2 48.67 11.31 -44.26
C THR A 2 48.21 12.69 -44.76
N PRO A 3 48.62 13.78 -44.08
CA PRO A 3 49.74 14.61 -44.57
C PRO A 3 50.75 14.93 -43.42
N ALA A 4 52.04 15.24 -43.58
CA ALA A 4 52.84 15.98 -44.60
C ALA A 4 52.67 17.53 -44.51
N ARG A 5 53.69 18.42 -44.49
CA ARG A 5 55.19 18.44 -44.42
C ARG A 5 55.56 19.82 -43.72
N LEU A 6 56.61 20.65 -43.92
CA LEU A 6 57.75 20.75 -44.86
C LEU A 6 58.88 21.72 -44.40
N SER A 7 59.97 21.21 -43.81
CA SER A 7 61.35 21.80 -43.90
C SER A 7 61.57 23.22 -43.25
N LEU A 8 62.73 23.92 -43.31
CA LEU A 8 64.03 23.79 -44.01
C LEU A 8 65.14 24.67 -43.33
N LEU A 9 66.40 24.56 -43.78
CA LEU A 9 67.54 25.55 -43.71
C LEU A 9 68.38 25.65 -42.40
N LEU A 10 69.71 25.96 -42.40
CA LEU A 10 70.75 25.93 -43.47
C LEU A 10 72.21 26.18 -42.94
N SER A 11 73.14 25.22 -43.13
CA SER A 11 74.62 25.42 -43.35
C SER A 11 75.51 26.00 -42.22
N LEU A 12 76.85 26.16 -42.31
CA LEU A 12 77.86 26.01 -43.41
C LEU A 12 79.31 25.80 -42.85
N LEU A 13 80.28 25.48 -43.74
CA LEU A 13 81.76 25.50 -43.60
C LEU A 13 82.46 24.31 -42.85
N VAL A 14 83.69 23.84 -43.18
CA VAL A 14 84.45 23.79 -44.48
C VAL A 14 85.73 22.92 -44.36
N VAL A 15 86.20 22.36 -45.49
CA VAL A 15 87.57 21.90 -45.92
C VAL A 15 88.75 21.92 -44.91
N ALA A 16 89.75 21.01 -44.90
CA ALA A 16 89.96 19.61 -45.35
C ALA A 16 91.42 19.17 -45.05
N CYS A 17 91.67 17.84 -45.05
CA CYS A 17 92.93 17.14 -45.39
C CYS A 17 94.27 17.52 -44.70
N GLY A 18 94.89 16.54 -44.02
CA GLY A 18 96.29 16.57 -43.59
C GLY A 18 96.79 15.16 -43.22
N ASP A 19 97.92 14.72 -43.77
CA ASP A 19 98.46 13.37 -43.59
C ASP A 19 99.52 13.30 -42.46
N LYS A 20 99.37 12.28 -41.61
CA LYS A 20 100.40 11.50 -40.88
C LYS A 20 101.50 12.18 -40.05
N GLU A 21 101.48 11.84 -38.75
CA GLU A 21 102.61 11.39 -37.91
C GLU A 21 103.72 12.43 -37.56
N PRO A 22 104.40 12.36 -36.38
CA PRO A 22 104.65 11.12 -35.62
C PRO A 22 104.72 11.21 -34.06
N VAL A 23 105.03 10.03 -33.48
CA VAL A 23 105.69 9.68 -32.18
C VAL A 23 104.92 9.63 -30.84
N ASP A 24 105.05 8.43 -30.25
CA ASP A 24 105.25 8.06 -28.83
C ASP A 24 104.13 8.19 -27.76
N SER A 25 103.56 7.00 -27.50
CA SER A 25 103.51 6.35 -26.17
C SER A 25 102.43 6.73 -25.15
N ALA A 26 101.90 5.67 -24.50
CA ALA A 26 100.98 5.64 -23.36
C ALA A 26 99.54 6.14 -23.62
N ASP A 27 98.65 5.15 -23.79
CA ASP A 27 97.20 5.20 -23.59
C ASP A 27 96.82 3.73 -23.33
N ASP A 28 97.08 3.21 -22.13
CA ASP A 28 96.24 3.36 -20.94
C ASP A 28 94.87 2.71 -21.14
N SER A 29 94.85 1.37 -21.07
CA SER A 29 93.62 0.63 -20.85
C SER A 29 93.17 0.89 -19.42
N ALA A 30 92.41 1.97 -19.22
CA ALA A 30 91.69 2.21 -17.98
C ALA A 30 90.98 0.90 -17.59
N ALA A 31 91.23 0.43 -16.37
CA ALA A 31 90.38 -0.61 -15.80
C ALA A 31 88.95 -0.05 -15.72
N PRO A 32 87.90 -0.89 -15.86
CA PRO A 32 86.56 -0.44 -15.51
C PRO A 32 86.62 0.09 -14.07
N VAL A 33 86.08 1.29 -13.89
CA VAL A 33 86.07 1.97 -12.60
C VAL A 33 84.82 1.52 -11.86
N ASP A 34 85.00 1.40 -10.55
CA ASP A 34 84.02 1.16 -9.49
C ASP A 34 84.21 2.42 -8.63
N ALA A 35 83.35 3.44 -8.82
CA ALA A 35 83.67 4.80 -8.36
C ALA A 35 83.10 5.15 -6.97
N ASP A 36 82.08 4.43 -6.49
CA ASP A 36 81.57 4.51 -5.12
C ASP A 36 82.10 3.39 -4.18
N GLY A 37 82.43 2.21 -4.71
CA GLY A 37 82.99 1.08 -3.96
C GLY A 37 82.03 -0.08 -3.66
N ASP A 38 80.88 -0.19 -4.34
CA ASP A 38 79.87 -1.23 -4.09
C ASP A 38 80.30 -2.64 -4.59
N GLY A 39 80.93 -2.72 -5.77
CA GLY A 39 81.41 -3.95 -6.40
C GLY A 39 80.99 -4.17 -7.87
N TYR A 40 80.14 -3.33 -8.45
CA TYR A 40 79.86 -3.24 -9.89
C TYR A 40 80.73 -2.14 -10.54
N THR A 41 80.40 -1.69 -11.75
CA THR A 41 81.17 -0.72 -12.55
C THR A 41 80.28 -0.08 -13.63
N GLU A 42 80.61 1.11 -14.15
CA GLU A 42 79.99 1.88 -15.27
C GLU A 42 79.49 1.05 -16.51
N ALA A 43 79.93 -0.20 -16.68
CA ALA A 43 79.49 -1.09 -17.77
C ALA A 43 78.28 -1.98 -17.44
N ASP A 44 78.04 -2.26 -16.16
CA ASP A 44 76.94 -3.08 -15.63
C ASP A 44 76.06 -2.28 -14.64
N ASP A 45 76.53 -1.11 -14.16
CA ASP A 45 75.85 -0.19 -13.24
C ASP A 45 75.13 0.95 -14.00
N CYS A 46 74.01 1.43 -13.46
CA CYS A 46 73.20 2.52 -14.01
C CYS A 46 73.47 3.89 -13.39
N ASP A 47 74.06 3.99 -12.19
CA ASP A 47 74.68 5.22 -11.66
C ASP A 47 75.86 4.89 -10.71
N ASP A 48 77.02 4.55 -11.30
CA ASP A 48 78.36 4.22 -10.74
C ASP A 48 78.93 5.22 -9.68
N ALA A 49 78.12 6.17 -9.21
CA ALA A 49 78.42 7.16 -8.18
C ALA A 49 77.49 7.11 -6.95
N ASP A 50 76.48 6.23 -6.90
CA ASP A 50 75.60 6.04 -5.74
C ASP A 50 75.44 4.54 -5.37
N PRO A 51 76.11 4.05 -4.29
CA PRO A 51 76.24 2.61 -4.01
C PRO A 51 74.96 1.94 -3.49
N ASP A 52 73.85 2.67 -3.39
CA ASP A 52 72.50 2.13 -3.15
C ASP A 52 71.74 1.87 -4.48
N VAL A 53 72.34 2.15 -5.65
CA VAL A 53 71.86 1.85 -7.01
C VAL A 53 72.86 0.91 -7.70
N ASN A 54 72.47 -0.33 -8.03
CA ASN A 54 73.30 -1.34 -8.71
C ASN A 54 72.52 -2.67 -8.95
N PRO A 55 72.98 -3.56 -9.86
CA PRO A 55 72.37 -4.89 -10.10
C PRO A 55 72.29 -5.88 -8.92
N GLY A 56 72.69 -5.49 -7.71
CA GLY A 56 72.54 -6.26 -6.47
C GLY A 56 71.66 -5.58 -5.40
N ALA A 57 71.13 -4.39 -5.67
CA ALA A 57 70.30 -3.62 -4.76
C ALA A 57 68.90 -4.23 -4.59
N ALA A 58 68.02 -3.52 -3.89
CA ALA A 58 66.61 -3.84 -3.77
C ALA A 58 65.81 -2.54 -3.79
N GLU A 59 64.75 -2.50 -4.59
CA GLU A 59 63.96 -1.29 -4.82
C GLU A 59 63.51 -0.59 -3.54
N VAL A 60 63.56 0.74 -3.61
CA VAL A 60 63.08 1.69 -2.63
C VAL A 60 62.16 2.64 -3.39
N CYS A 61 60.94 2.84 -2.89
CA CYS A 61 59.92 3.60 -3.63
C CYS A 61 60.20 5.11 -3.56
N ASP A 62 61.15 5.58 -4.39
CA ASP A 62 61.63 6.96 -4.48
C ASP A 62 61.76 7.51 -5.92
N GLY A 63 61.50 6.68 -6.94
CA GLY A 63 61.50 7.04 -8.35
C GLY A 63 62.82 6.83 -9.08
N VAL A 64 63.71 6.00 -8.55
CA VAL A 64 64.96 5.52 -9.17
C VAL A 64 64.84 4.03 -9.47
N ASP A 65 65.45 3.57 -10.57
CA ASP A 65 65.71 2.15 -10.84
C ASP A 65 66.87 1.73 -9.93
N ASN A 66 66.62 1.14 -8.75
CA ASN A 66 67.73 0.81 -7.85
C ASN A 66 68.49 -0.44 -8.33
N ASN A 67 67.84 -1.39 -9.01
CA ASN A 67 68.47 -2.66 -9.43
C ASN A 67 68.91 -2.73 -10.91
N CYS A 68 68.84 -1.62 -11.64
CA CYS A 68 69.30 -1.44 -13.02
C CYS A 68 68.67 -2.43 -14.02
N ASP A 69 67.36 -2.67 -13.92
CA ASP A 69 66.59 -3.68 -14.68
C ASP A 69 65.74 -3.10 -15.83
N ASP A 70 65.74 -1.77 -16.02
CA ASP A 70 64.84 -0.95 -16.86
C ASP A 70 63.41 -0.77 -16.28
N ALA A 71 63.12 -1.28 -15.07
CA ALA A 71 61.96 -0.91 -14.26
C ALA A 71 62.29 0.17 -13.20
N VAL A 72 61.30 0.61 -12.42
CA VAL A 72 61.44 1.65 -11.38
C VAL A 72 60.41 1.36 -10.28
N ASP A 73 60.84 1.37 -9.02
CA ASP A 73 60.00 1.10 -7.84
C ASP A 73 59.29 -0.29 -7.85
N GLU A 74 59.68 -1.25 -8.70
CA GLU A 74 58.88 -2.46 -8.90
C GLU A 74 58.96 -3.43 -7.70
N GLY A 75 57.82 -4.03 -7.37
CA GLY A 75 57.70 -4.87 -6.17
C GLY A 75 57.67 -4.10 -4.84
N VAL A 76 57.89 -2.78 -4.83
CA VAL A 76 57.63 -1.90 -3.66
C VAL A 76 56.44 -0.95 -3.85
N LEU A 77 55.98 -0.73 -5.09
CA LEU A 77 54.70 -0.08 -5.37
C LEU A 77 53.51 -0.83 -4.73
N LEU A 78 52.51 -0.07 -4.29
CA LEU A 78 51.20 -0.57 -3.88
C LEU A 78 50.22 -0.44 -5.04
N THR A 79 49.48 -1.49 -5.37
CA THR A 79 48.26 -1.38 -6.18
C THR A 79 47.18 -0.73 -5.32
N LEU A 80 46.73 0.45 -5.74
CA LEU A 80 45.64 1.21 -5.16
C LEU A 80 44.48 1.31 -6.17
N TYR A 81 43.31 1.69 -5.70
CA TYR A 81 42.07 1.80 -6.46
C TYR A 81 41.43 3.15 -6.16
N ASP A 82 40.83 3.80 -7.16
CA ASP A 82 40.03 5.01 -6.95
C ASP A 82 38.85 4.69 -5.99
N ASP A 83 38.60 5.59 -5.04
CA ASP A 83 37.54 5.58 -4.03
C ASP A 83 36.75 6.89 -4.22
N ALA A 84 35.66 6.81 -4.98
CA ALA A 84 35.00 7.97 -5.58
C ALA A 84 33.79 8.48 -4.78
N ASP A 85 33.20 7.67 -3.90
CA ASP A 85 32.12 8.06 -2.98
C ASP A 85 32.55 8.19 -1.51
N GLY A 86 33.65 7.55 -1.09
CA GLY A 86 34.30 7.75 0.19
C GLY A 86 33.96 6.74 1.29
N ASP A 87 33.44 5.55 0.98
CA ASP A 87 33.15 4.53 2.00
C ASP A 87 34.37 3.74 2.50
N GLY A 88 35.45 3.67 1.69
CA GLY A 88 36.71 3.00 2.01
C GLY A 88 37.01 1.73 1.20
N PHE A 89 36.12 1.33 0.29
CA PHE A 89 36.41 0.41 -0.83
C PHE A 89 36.68 1.22 -2.11
N GLY A 90 36.87 0.56 -3.26
CA GLY A 90 37.11 1.26 -4.53
C GLY A 90 37.06 0.34 -5.76
N ASP A 91 36.92 0.92 -6.96
CA ASP A 91 36.63 0.16 -8.18
C ASP A 91 37.79 -0.78 -8.59
N PRO A 92 37.60 -2.13 -8.63
CA PRO A 92 38.60 -3.07 -9.14
C PRO A 92 39.03 -2.83 -10.60
N SER A 93 38.30 -2.01 -11.37
CA SER A 93 38.61 -1.61 -12.74
C SER A 93 39.43 -0.31 -12.85
N ALA A 94 39.47 0.52 -11.80
CA ALA A 94 40.16 1.81 -11.74
C ALA A 94 41.39 1.77 -10.81
N SER A 95 42.33 0.87 -11.12
CA SER A 95 43.56 0.72 -10.33
C SER A 95 44.76 1.52 -10.86
N LEU A 96 45.61 1.94 -9.92
CA LEU A 96 46.90 2.60 -10.15
C LEU A 96 47.98 2.03 -9.22
N GLU A 97 49.25 2.28 -9.54
CA GLU A 97 50.37 1.87 -8.68
C GLU A 97 51.08 3.10 -8.09
N ALA A 98 51.31 3.10 -6.77
CA ALA A 98 51.90 4.23 -6.06
C ALA A 98 52.62 3.80 -4.75
N CYS A 99 53.59 4.61 -4.31
CA CYS A 99 54.35 4.37 -3.08
C CYS A 99 53.57 4.56 -1.76
N ALA A 100 52.41 5.23 -1.79
CA ALA A 100 51.64 5.57 -0.60
C ALA A 100 50.17 5.86 -0.92
N LEU A 101 49.29 5.58 0.05
CA LEU A 101 47.88 6.00 0.02
C LEU A 101 47.76 7.53 -0.04
N THR A 102 46.83 8.01 -0.86
CA THR A 102 46.46 9.43 -0.99
C THR A 102 44.95 9.62 -0.82
N GLU A 103 44.49 10.86 -0.72
CA GLU A 103 43.05 11.18 -0.59
C GLU A 103 42.32 10.83 -1.89
N GLY A 104 41.25 10.01 -1.81
CA GLY A 104 40.49 9.50 -2.95
C GLY A 104 41.00 8.18 -3.56
N VAL A 105 41.90 7.44 -2.86
CA VAL A 105 42.30 6.08 -3.25
C VAL A 105 42.47 5.16 -2.04
N VAL A 106 42.13 3.88 -2.21
CA VAL A 106 42.25 2.85 -1.16
C VAL A 106 43.06 1.64 -1.65
N ALA A 107 43.36 0.72 -0.72
CA ALA A 107 44.07 -0.53 -1.01
C ALA A 107 43.13 -1.75 -1.23
N ASP A 108 41.84 -1.62 -0.93
CA ASP A 108 40.86 -2.71 -1.02
C ASP A 108 39.91 -2.51 -2.21
N GLY A 109 40.42 -2.82 -3.40
CA GLY A 109 39.66 -2.76 -4.66
C GLY A 109 38.69 -3.92 -4.80
N THR A 110 37.71 -4.02 -3.91
CA THR A 110 36.70 -5.08 -3.90
C THR A 110 35.25 -4.58 -4.05
N ASP A 111 35.08 -3.29 -4.31
CA ASP A 111 33.81 -2.64 -4.60
C ASP A 111 33.08 -3.25 -5.82
N CYS A 112 31.77 -3.07 -5.87
CA CYS A 112 30.91 -3.41 -7.00
C CYS A 112 30.07 -2.25 -7.57
N ASP A 113 29.96 -1.09 -6.89
CA ASP A 113 29.44 0.18 -7.44
C ASP A 113 30.02 1.41 -6.68
N ASP A 114 31.26 1.78 -7.05
CA ASP A 114 32.06 2.98 -6.65
C ASP A 114 31.40 4.33 -7.03
N SER A 115 30.08 4.40 -6.85
CA SER A 115 29.26 5.59 -7.03
C SER A 115 28.09 5.68 -6.03
N ASP A 116 27.92 4.68 -5.16
CA ASP A 116 26.96 4.65 -4.07
C ASP A 116 27.60 4.08 -2.77
N PRO A 117 27.87 4.93 -1.75
CA PRO A 117 28.59 4.56 -0.51
C PRO A 117 27.76 3.70 0.47
N SER A 118 26.80 2.96 -0.09
CA SER A 118 25.98 1.95 0.57
C SER A 118 26.08 0.57 -0.10
N VAL A 119 26.90 0.42 -1.15
CA VAL A 119 27.00 -0.79 -2.00
C VAL A 119 28.43 -1.34 -1.98
N TYR A 120 28.87 -1.86 -0.82
CA TYR A 120 30.24 -2.31 -0.60
C TYR A 120 30.36 -3.70 0.05
N PRO A 121 31.52 -4.38 -0.03
CA PRO A 121 31.76 -5.70 0.55
C PRO A 121 31.39 -5.85 2.04
N GLY A 122 30.24 -6.47 2.29
CA GLY A 122 29.71 -6.66 3.65
C GLY A 122 28.96 -5.46 4.23
N ALA A 123 28.50 -4.53 3.39
CA ALA A 123 27.49 -3.55 3.75
C ALA A 123 26.21 -4.21 4.30
N PRO A 124 25.41 -3.51 5.13
CA PRO A 124 24.10 -3.99 5.52
C PRO A 124 23.15 -3.98 4.31
N GLU A 125 22.48 -5.10 4.04
CA GLU A 125 21.38 -5.15 3.07
C GLU A 125 20.15 -4.40 3.63
N TYR A 126 19.47 -3.62 2.79
CA TYR A 126 18.29 -2.83 3.13
C TYR A 126 17.02 -3.38 2.45
N CYS A 127 15.85 -2.89 2.86
CA CYS A 127 14.59 -3.22 2.19
C CYS A 127 14.25 -2.16 1.11
N ASP A 128 15.00 -2.18 0.00
CA ASP A 128 14.87 -1.21 -1.10
C ASP A 128 15.09 -1.76 -2.53
N GLY A 129 15.44 -3.05 -2.68
CA GLY A 129 15.68 -3.70 -3.97
C GLY A 129 17.11 -3.57 -4.50
N VAL A 130 18.02 -2.95 -3.75
CA VAL A 130 19.46 -2.91 -4.04
C VAL A 130 20.15 -4.04 -3.29
N ARG A 131 21.18 -4.64 -3.90
CA ARG A 131 22.08 -5.57 -3.22
C ARG A 131 23.31 -4.82 -2.76
N SER A 132 23.39 -4.53 -1.47
CA SER A 132 24.49 -3.79 -0.87
C SER A 132 25.74 -4.63 -0.61
N ASP A 133 25.65 -5.94 -0.31
CA ASP A 133 26.79 -6.68 0.27
C ASP A 133 27.99 -7.01 -0.65
N CYS A 134 27.90 -6.65 -1.94
CA CYS A 134 28.81 -7.04 -3.04
C CYS A 134 29.18 -8.53 -3.12
N SER A 135 28.45 -9.45 -2.48
CA SER A 135 28.90 -10.84 -2.37
C SER A 135 28.74 -11.65 -3.67
N ASN A 136 29.49 -12.75 -3.77
CA ASN A 136 29.40 -13.67 -4.92
C ASN A 136 28.38 -14.80 -4.73
N THR A 137 27.54 -14.70 -3.70
CA THR A 137 26.41 -15.60 -3.48
C THR A 137 25.27 -15.31 -4.46
N ALA A 138 24.38 -16.29 -4.67
CA ALA A 138 23.18 -16.11 -5.49
C ALA A 138 22.10 -15.36 -4.71
N TRP A 139 22.17 -14.04 -4.68
CA TRP A 139 21.12 -13.15 -4.21
C TRP A 139 19.91 -13.20 -5.16
N THR A 140 18.70 -13.13 -4.61
CA THR A 140 17.44 -13.26 -5.39
C THR A 140 16.39 -12.21 -5.08
N SER A 141 16.46 -11.57 -3.91
CA SER A 141 15.36 -10.80 -3.29
C SER A 141 15.74 -10.42 -1.86
N ASP A 142 15.21 -9.30 -1.36
CA ASP A 142 15.28 -8.85 0.04
C ASP A 142 14.35 -9.64 0.99
N ALA A 143 13.83 -10.78 0.54
CA ALA A 143 12.87 -11.60 1.26
C ALA A 143 13.39 -12.02 2.65
N GLY A 144 12.72 -11.58 3.71
CA GLY A 144 13.16 -11.78 5.09
C GLY A 144 14.04 -10.67 5.67
N LEU A 145 14.24 -9.54 4.97
CA LEU A 145 14.79 -8.30 5.54
C LEU A 145 13.68 -7.39 6.07
N ALA A 146 13.99 -6.69 7.16
CA ALA A 146 13.16 -5.62 7.68
C ALA A 146 14.06 -4.59 8.38
N ASP A 147 13.80 -3.31 8.15
CA ASP A 147 14.58 -2.20 8.70
C ASP A 147 13.72 -1.19 9.45
N TRP A 148 14.39 -0.37 10.26
CA TRP A 148 13.82 0.76 10.96
C TRP A 148 14.67 2.01 10.75
N TRP A 149 14.04 3.07 10.26
CA TRP A 149 14.61 4.40 10.09
C TRP A 149 13.93 5.38 11.05
N ALA A 150 14.66 5.86 12.06
CA ALA A 150 14.16 6.91 12.95
C ALA A 150 14.10 8.28 12.23
N GLU A 151 13.27 9.22 12.70
CA GLU A 151 13.16 10.56 12.12
C GLU A 151 14.46 11.40 12.13
N ASP A 152 15.48 11.00 12.90
CA ASP A 152 16.81 11.63 12.88
C ASP A 152 17.78 11.03 11.84
N GLY A 153 17.32 10.04 11.06
CA GLY A 153 18.10 9.32 10.05
C GLY A 153 18.83 8.08 10.58
N THR A 154 18.68 7.73 11.86
CA THR A 154 19.32 6.52 12.42
C THR A 154 18.63 5.24 11.90
N TRP A 155 19.39 4.43 11.17
CA TRP A 155 19.01 3.07 10.77
C TRP A 155 19.24 2.04 11.89
N SER A 156 18.39 1.00 11.93
CA SER A 156 18.65 -0.24 12.65
C SER A 156 17.93 -1.44 12.03
N ASP A 157 18.59 -2.59 11.98
CA ASP A 157 18.00 -3.89 11.63
C ASP A 157 16.80 -4.23 12.54
N LEU A 158 15.63 -4.42 11.91
CA LEU A 158 14.36 -4.71 12.57
C LEU A 158 14.00 -6.21 12.50
N ALA A 159 14.60 -6.98 11.59
CA ALA A 159 14.26 -8.38 11.34
C ALA A 159 14.39 -9.29 12.59
N PRO A 160 15.45 -9.20 13.43
CA PRO A 160 15.54 -9.93 14.69
C PRO A 160 14.43 -9.61 15.69
N SER A 161 13.81 -8.43 15.60
CA SER A 161 12.70 -8.00 16.46
C SER A 161 11.34 -8.49 15.96
N LEU A 162 11.24 -8.83 14.67
CA LEU A 162 10.05 -9.41 14.02
C LEU A 162 10.12 -10.95 13.85
N ALA A 163 11.18 -11.58 14.36
CA ALA A 163 11.49 -13.00 14.21
C ALA A 163 10.60 -13.97 15.04
N GLY A 164 9.28 -13.84 14.93
CA GLY A 164 8.32 -14.85 15.39
C GLY A 164 8.22 -16.05 14.44
N SER A 165 7.30 -16.97 14.73
CA SER A 165 7.04 -18.16 13.91
C SER A 165 5.54 -18.50 13.84
N GLU A 166 5.15 -19.35 12.88
CA GLU A 166 3.81 -19.95 12.78
C GLU A 166 3.31 -20.45 14.16
N GLY A 167 2.11 -20.05 14.58
CA GLY A 167 1.53 -20.35 15.89
C GLY A 167 2.25 -19.78 17.13
N ASN A 168 3.33 -18.99 16.97
CA ASN A 168 4.03 -18.27 18.04
C ASN A 168 4.61 -16.94 17.50
N PRO A 169 3.75 -15.92 17.28
CA PRO A 169 4.19 -14.62 16.82
C PRO A 169 4.90 -13.83 17.92
N VAL A 170 5.72 -12.86 17.55
CA VAL A 170 6.36 -11.92 18.48
C VAL A 170 5.50 -10.67 18.68
N ALA A 171 5.46 -10.12 19.89
CA ALA A 171 4.81 -8.84 20.18
C ALA A 171 5.87 -7.73 20.31
N LEU A 172 5.74 -6.66 19.52
CA LEU A 172 6.72 -5.57 19.43
C LEU A 172 6.06 -4.20 19.62
N SER A 173 6.65 -3.33 20.42
CA SER A 173 6.23 -1.93 20.59
C SER A 173 7.16 -0.99 19.83
N LEU A 174 6.64 -0.26 18.84
CA LEU A 174 7.35 0.81 18.14
C LEU A 174 7.06 2.14 18.86
N THR A 175 8.06 2.63 19.61
CA THR A 175 7.92 3.69 20.63
C THR A 175 8.64 5.00 20.30
N ALA A 176 9.33 5.05 19.16
CA ALA A 176 9.94 6.24 18.57
C ALA A 176 9.29 6.51 17.19
N PRO A 177 9.22 7.77 16.72
CA PRO A 177 8.69 8.05 15.40
C PRO A 177 9.70 7.67 14.31
N GLY A 178 9.19 7.23 13.16
CA GLY A 178 10.03 6.73 12.07
C GLY A 178 9.28 5.88 11.04
N THR A 179 10.05 5.16 10.23
CA THR A 179 9.59 4.25 9.18
C THR A 179 10.12 2.85 9.46
N ALA A 180 9.22 1.87 9.49
CA ALA A 180 9.55 0.44 9.48
C ALA A 180 9.32 -0.10 8.06
N ARG A 181 10.33 -0.70 7.43
CA ARG A 181 10.16 -1.44 6.17
C ARG A 181 10.21 -2.93 6.41
N VAL A 182 9.36 -3.66 5.68
CA VAL A 182 9.21 -5.10 5.83
C VAL A 182 9.13 -5.73 4.44
N CYS A 183 10.23 -6.36 4.00
CA CYS A 183 10.32 -6.98 2.69
C CYS A 183 9.64 -8.36 2.67
N SER A 184 9.53 -8.96 1.49
CA SER A 184 8.64 -10.09 1.21
C SER A 184 8.81 -11.29 2.14
N GLY A 185 7.70 -12.00 2.35
CA GLY A 185 7.60 -13.15 3.23
C GLY A 185 6.47 -13.04 4.26
N THR A 186 6.38 -14.05 5.13
CA THR A 186 5.40 -14.10 6.22
C THR A 186 6.09 -13.83 7.55
N TRP A 187 5.80 -12.65 8.10
CA TRP A 187 6.30 -12.16 9.38
C TRP A 187 5.26 -12.44 10.46
N TYR A 188 5.63 -13.23 11.46
CA TYR A 188 4.69 -13.64 12.52
C TYR A 188 4.82 -12.68 13.71
N ALA A 189 4.09 -11.57 13.68
CA ALA A 189 4.17 -10.56 14.72
C ALA A 189 2.87 -9.77 14.93
N THR A 190 2.75 -9.16 16.11
CA THR A 190 1.74 -8.15 16.45
C THR A 190 2.44 -6.86 16.90
N LEU A 191 1.98 -5.71 16.41
CA LEU A 191 2.66 -4.42 16.59
C LEU A 191 1.83 -3.45 17.42
N SER A 192 2.41 -2.96 18.52
CA SER A 192 1.90 -1.82 19.28
C SER A 192 2.56 -0.55 18.76
N LEU A 193 1.78 0.31 18.12
CA LEU A 193 2.25 1.56 17.51
C LEU A 193 2.03 2.69 18.52
N GLU A 194 3.11 3.07 19.21
CA GLU A 194 3.10 3.97 20.37
C GLU A 194 3.69 5.35 20.06
N ALA A 195 4.12 5.58 18.81
CA ALA A 195 4.60 6.83 18.23
C ALA A 195 4.02 7.02 16.81
N ASP A 196 4.46 8.07 16.10
CA ASP A 196 4.03 8.35 14.73
C ASP A 196 4.85 7.50 13.76
N VAL A 197 4.22 6.50 13.13
CA VAL A 197 4.92 5.39 12.44
C VAL A 197 4.41 5.21 11.02
N ARG A 198 5.34 5.10 10.08
CA ARG A 198 5.11 4.58 8.73
C ARG A 198 5.49 3.11 8.72
N LEU A 199 4.62 2.23 8.23
CA LEU A 199 4.86 0.80 8.11
C LEU A 199 4.70 0.41 6.64
N GLU A 200 5.82 0.15 5.98
CA GLU A 200 5.93 -0.01 4.53
C GLU A 200 6.25 -1.48 4.19
N GLY A 201 5.51 -2.07 3.24
CA GLY A 201 5.89 -3.29 2.53
C GLY A 201 6.25 -2.95 1.08
N PRO A 202 7.53 -2.68 0.74
CA PRO A 202 7.90 -2.11 -0.56
C PRO A 202 7.58 -3.00 -1.77
N GLU A 203 7.43 -4.32 -1.56
CA GLU A 203 7.03 -5.29 -2.58
C GLU A 203 5.50 -5.44 -2.76
N GLY A 204 4.70 -4.68 -1.99
CA GLY A 204 3.23 -4.66 -2.04
C GLY A 204 2.56 -5.78 -1.25
N ALA A 205 1.26 -5.61 -0.96
CA ALA A 205 0.56 -6.49 -0.01
C ALA A 205 0.54 -7.98 -0.40
N ALA A 206 0.64 -8.27 -1.71
CA ALA A 206 0.69 -9.62 -2.22
C ALA A 206 2.01 -10.37 -1.91
N GLN A 207 3.09 -9.68 -1.51
CA GLN A 207 4.39 -10.28 -1.20
C GLN A 207 4.74 -10.22 0.30
N THR A 208 4.39 -9.15 1.01
CA THR A 208 4.64 -9.03 2.46
C THR A 208 3.37 -9.29 3.28
N THR A 209 3.42 -10.28 4.16
CA THR A 209 2.36 -10.61 5.12
C THR A 209 2.84 -10.46 6.55
N LEU A 210 2.09 -9.72 7.37
CA LEU A 210 2.21 -9.65 8.82
C LEU A 210 1.06 -10.47 9.44
N SER A 211 1.36 -11.65 10.00
CA SER A 211 0.38 -12.57 10.58
C SER A 211 0.37 -12.52 12.10
N GLY A 212 -0.81 -12.23 12.68
CA GLY A 212 -1.04 -12.21 14.11
C GLY A 212 -1.29 -13.58 14.75
N GLU A 213 -1.44 -14.65 13.95
CA GLU A 213 -1.58 -16.07 14.39
C GLU A 213 -2.58 -16.31 15.55
N GLY A 214 -3.62 -15.48 15.66
CA GLY A 214 -4.61 -15.52 16.73
C GLY A 214 -4.12 -15.04 18.11
N ALA A 215 -2.96 -14.39 18.21
CA ALA A 215 -2.39 -13.93 19.48
C ALA A 215 -2.96 -12.58 19.99
N GLY A 216 -3.66 -11.84 19.13
CA GLY A 216 -4.25 -10.54 19.42
C GLY A 216 -4.60 -9.80 18.12
N SER A 217 -4.79 -8.49 18.20
CA SER A 217 -4.83 -7.63 17.01
C SER A 217 -3.47 -7.64 16.29
N VAL A 218 -3.43 -7.64 14.95
CA VAL A 218 -2.15 -7.54 14.20
C VAL A 218 -1.50 -6.18 14.45
N ILE A 219 -2.29 -5.11 14.42
CA ILE A 219 -1.87 -3.74 14.73
C ILE A 219 -2.71 -3.19 15.89
N LEU A 220 -2.06 -2.60 16.89
CA LEU A 220 -2.68 -1.88 18.01
C LEU A 220 -2.24 -0.41 18.00
N LEU A 221 -3.20 0.48 17.83
CA LEU A 221 -3.03 1.93 17.93
C LEU A 221 -3.96 2.45 19.04
N THR A 222 -3.49 2.33 20.28
CA THR A 222 -4.27 2.60 21.51
C THR A 222 -3.85 3.87 22.26
N GLN A 223 -2.80 4.55 21.79
CA GLN A 223 -2.38 5.86 22.30
C GLN A 223 -3.11 6.98 21.56
N ASP A 224 -3.54 8.00 22.31
CA ASP A 224 -4.13 9.24 21.77
C ASP A 224 -3.11 10.05 20.94
N GLY A 225 -3.57 10.67 19.85
CA GLY A 225 -2.82 11.66 19.09
C GLY A 225 -1.58 11.09 18.41
N ARG A 226 -1.78 10.02 17.63
CA ARG A 226 -0.78 9.43 16.74
C ARG A 226 -1.15 9.58 15.28
N ASP A 227 -0.16 9.77 14.42
CA ASP A 227 -0.33 9.70 12.96
C ASP A 227 0.39 8.46 12.42
N VAL A 228 -0.37 7.53 11.85
CA VAL A 228 0.13 6.22 11.39
C VAL A 228 -0.31 5.96 9.96
N SER A 229 0.63 5.53 9.12
CA SER A 229 0.34 5.04 7.77
C SER A 229 0.87 3.62 7.58
N ILE A 230 0.06 2.76 6.96
CA ILE A 230 0.41 1.39 6.59
C ILE A 230 0.24 1.25 5.09
N GLU A 231 1.30 0.82 4.40
CA GLU A 231 1.33 0.72 2.93
C GLU A 231 1.90 -0.61 2.45
N GLY A 232 1.28 -1.24 1.45
CA GLY A 232 1.83 -2.41 0.76
C GLY A 232 1.87 -3.70 1.59
N LEU A 233 0.88 -3.95 2.45
CA LEU A 233 0.95 -5.02 3.46
C LEU A 233 -0.33 -5.86 3.57
N THR A 234 -0.18 -7.19 3.64
CA THR A 234 -1.23 -8.08 4.14
C THR A 234 -1.19 -8.15 5.66
N LEU A 235 -2.29 -7.79 6.34
CA LEU A 235 -2.51 -7.96 7.78
C LEU A 235 -3.42 -9.18 8.00
N ALA A 236 -2.86 -10.28 8.51
CA ALA A 236 -3.52 -11.59 8.51
C ALA A 236 -3.78 -12.17 9.90
N ASN A 237 -4.84 -12.98 10.02
CA ASN A 237 -5.07 -13.94 11.10
C ASN A 237 -5.08 -13.37 12.54
N GLY A 238 -5.38 -12.08 12.73
CA GLY A 238 -5.47 -11.50 14.07
C GLY A 238 -6.78 -11.88 14.77
N LEU A 239 -6.74 -12.06 16.10
CA LEU A 239 -7.87 -12.51 16.92
C LEU A 239 -8.02 -11.66 18.19
N SER A 240 -8.93 -10.69 18.15
CA SER A 240 -9.31 -9.88 19.31
C SER A 240 -10.57 -10.44 19.97
N ALA A 241 -10.46 -11.66 20.51
CA ALA A 241 -11.50 -12.36 21.25
C ALA A 241 -11.28 -12.28 22.76
N SER A 242 -12.35 -12.41 23.55
CA SER A 242 -12.27 -12.38 25.01
C SER A 242 -11.29 -13.44 25.56
N ALA A 243 -10.18 -12.96 26.12
CA ALA A 243 -9.39 -13.75 27.07
C ALA A 243 -10.29 -14.18 28.24
N THR A 244 -9.97 -15.29 28.89
CA THR A 244 -10.86 -15.91 29.90
C THR A 244 -11.00 -15.13 31.23
N ASP A 245 -10.59 -13.86 31.28
CA ASP A 245 -10.66 -12.97 32.45
C ASP A 245 -11.86 -12.02 32.35
N VAL A 246 -12.89 -12.31 33.14
CA VAL A 246 -14.20 -11.62 33.14
C VAL A 246 -14.22 -10.30 33.92
N ASP A 247 -13.07 -9.64 34.08
CA ASP A 247 -12.90 -8.43 34.91
C ASP A 247 -11.85 -7.45 34.33
N SER A 248 -11.86 -7.25 33.01
CA SER A 248 -10.99 -6.26 32.33
C SER A 248 -11.74 -5.52 31.23
N ALA A 249 -11.53 -4.20 31.17
CA ALA A 249 -12.16 -3.30 30.20
C ALA A 249 -11.46 -3.31 28.83
N ILE A 250 -11.00 -4.48 28.40
CA ILE A 250 -10.44 -4.69 27.05
C ILE A 250 -11.60 -4.65 26.07
N VAL A 251 -11.54 -3.74 25.09
CA VAL A 251 -12.44 -3.79 23.95
C VAL A 251 -11.96 -4.92 23.05
N THR A 252 -12.72 -6.01 23.01
CA THR A 252 -12.45 -7.19 22.17
C THR A 252 -12.80 -6.90 20.71
N ALA A 253 -12.03 -6.00 20.10
CA ALA A 253 -12.29 -5.42 18.80
C ALA A 253 -11.02 -5.29 17.95
N GLY A 254 -11.17 -5.18 16.63
CA GLY A 254 -10.07 -4.96 15.70
C GLY A 254 -9.16 -6.18 15.57
N GLY A 255 -9.57 -7.20 14.83
CA GLY A 255 -8.74 -8.41 14.65
C GLY A 255 -7.49 -8.11 13.82
N GLY A 256 -7.64 -7.49 12.65
CA GLY A 256 -6.50 -6.93 11.92
C GLY A 256 -5.93 -5.69 12.61
N VAL A 257 -6.76 -4.65 12.76
CA VAL A 257 -6.36 -3.35 13.31
C VAL A 257 -7.32 -2.87 14.41
N LEU A 258 -6.79 -2.57 15.58
CA LEU A 258 -7.49 -1.88 16.67
C LEU A 258 -6.98 -0.43 16.75
N CYS A 259 -7.82 0.55 16.41
CA CYS A 259 -7.52 1.98 16.58
C CYS A 259 -8.49 2.65 17.56
N GLU A 260 -7.97 3.20 18.66
CA GLU A 260 -8.75 3.96 19.64
C GLU A 260 -8.09 5.31 19.98
N GLY A 261 -8.90 6.26 20.42
CA GLY A 261 -8.42 7.59 20.79
C GLY A 261 -8.33 8.53 19.59
N SER A 262 -7.76 9.70 19.81
CA SER A 262 -7.72 10.85 18.89
C SER A 262 -6.63 10.77 17.81
N SER A 263 -6.40 9.57 17.28
CA SER A 263 -5.33 9.26 16.33
C SER A 263 -5.82 9.20 14.87
N THR A 264 -4.91 9.32 13.92
CA THR A 264 -5.14 9.15 12.48
C THR A 264 -4.48 7.87 11.99
N LEU A 265 -5.21 7.13 11.15
CA LEU A 265 -4.75 5.90 10.51
C LEU A 265 -5.01 5.96 9.00
N SER A 266 -3.96 5.79 8.19
CA SER A 266 -4.06 5.64 6.74
C SER A 266 -3.67 4.21 6.33
N LEU A 267 -4.47 3.59 5.47
CA LEU A 267 -4.21 2.29 4.84
C LEU A 267 -4.18 2.46 3.32
N THR A 268 -3.09 2.05 2.65
CA THR A 268 -2.89 2.18 1.20
C THR A 268 -2.33 0.86 0.63
N ASP A 269 -2.96 0.25 -0.37
CA ASP A 269 -2.60 -1.14 -0.80
C ASP A 269 -2.46 -2.09 0.42
N VAL A 270 -3.50 -2.17 1.25
CA VAL A 270 -3.51 -3.05 2.43
C VAL A 270 -4.56 -4.14 2.25
N VAL A 271 -4.17 -5.38 2.53
CA VAL A 271 -5.08 -6.54 2.54
C VAL A 271 -5.31 -6.96 3.99
N VAL A 272 -6.48 -6.68 4.56
CA VAL A 272 -6.85 -7.18 5.89
C VAL A 272 -7.63 -8.47 5.72
N THR A 273 -7.13 -9.60 6.22
CA THR A 273 -7.69 -10.92 5.91
C THR A 273 -7.70 -11.91 7.07
N GLY A 274 -8.67 -12.83 7.05
CA GLY A 274 -8.78 -13.96 7.99
C GLY A 274 -8.89 -13.56 9.47
N SER A 275 -9.17 -12.29 9.77
CA SER A 275 -9.06 -11.71 11.10
C SER A 275 -10.44 -11.60 11.77
N ALA A 276 -10.46 -11.75 13.10
CA ALA A 276 -11.71 -11.83 13.84
C ALA A 276 -11.68 -11.14 15.20
N ALA A 277 -12.82 -10.57 15.61
CA ALA A 277 -12.99 -9.89 16.89
C ALA A 277 -14.47 -9.90 17.33
N GLU A 278 -14.82 -9.41 18.52
CA GLU A 278 -16.24 -9.17 18.83
C GLU A 278 -16.81 -7.96 18.06
N ARG A 279 -15.98 -7.03 17.59
CA ARG A 279 -16.37 -5.90 16.73
C ARG A 279 -15.25 -5.54 15.77
N GLY A 280 -15.54 -5.27 14.49
CA GLY A 280 -14.53 -4.92 13.51
C GLY A 280 -13.51 -6.05 13.32
N GLY A 281 -13.93 -7.17 12.71
CA GLY A 281 -13.08 -8.36 12.57
C GLY A 281 -11.78 -8.07 11.83
N GLY A 282 -11.84 -7.27 10.76
CA GLY A 282 -10.67 -6.68 10.12
C GLY A 282 -10.19 -5.42 10.83
N LEU A 283 -11.02 -4.38 10.94
CA LEU A 283 -10.66 -3.11 11.57
C LEU A 283 -11.74 -2.59 12.53
N PHE A 284 -11.31 -2.08 13.68
CA PHE A 284 -12.15 -1.30 14.59
C PHE A 284 -11.52 0.08 14.84
N ALA A 285 -12.28 1.14 14.57
CA ALA A 285 -11.90 2.51 14.88
C ALA A 285 -12.92 3.19 15.79
N LYS A 286 -12.46 3.83 16.88
CA LYS A 286 -13.32 4.56 17.83
C LYS A 286 -12.65 5.83 18.33
N GLY A 287 -13.16 6.98 17.90
CA GLY A 287 -12.49 8.29 18.02
C GLY A 287 -11.35 8.50 17.00
N CYS A 288 -10.77 7.41 16.49
CA CYS A 288 -9.67 7.40 15.54
C CYS A 288 -10.18 7.62 14.11
N ALA A 289 -9.64 8.62 13.41
CA ALA A 289 -10.03 8.93 12.04
C ALA A 289 -9.29 8.03 11.05
N VAL A 290 -10.01 7.43 10.11
CA VAL A 290 -9.47 6.40 9.20
C VAL A 290 -9.54 6.86 7.73
N THR A 291 -8.43 6.70 7.02
CA THR A 291 -8.38 6.77 5.55
C THR A 291 -8.01 5.40 5.00
N VAL A 292 -8.72 4.94 3.97
CA VAL A 292 -8.49 3.64 3.31
C VAL A 292 -8.49 3.86 1.80
N THR A 293 -7.41 3.49 1.12
CA THR A 293 -7.24 3.67 -0.33
C THR A 293 -6.76 2.37 -0.98
N GLY A 294 -7.38 1.96 -2.10
CA GLY A 294 -6.90 0.81 -2.90
C GLY A 294 -6.77 -0.50 -2.13
N SER A 295 -7.55 -0.70 -1.06
CA SER A 295 -7.32 -1.74 -0.05
C SER A 295 -8.48 -2.75 -0.02
N SER A 296 -8.24 -3.96 0.50
CA SER A 296 -9.26 -5.02 0.55
C SER A 296 -9.42 -5.64 1.95
N PHE A 297 -10.67 -5.84 2.35
CA PHE A 297 -11.05 -6.55 3.57
C PHE A 297 -11.80 -7.83 3.20
N THR A 298 -11.17 -8.99 3.37
CA THR A 298 -11.68 -10.30 2.93
C THR A 298 -11.77 -11.31 4.09
N ASP A 299 -12.82 -12.13 4.12
CA ASP A 299 -12.97 -13.25 5.09
C ASP A 299 -12.82 -12.84 6.57
N ASN A 300 -13.16 -11.59 6.90
CA ASN A 300 -13.09 -11.05 8.25
C ASN A 300 -14.42 -11.22 9.00
N LEU A 301 -14.38 -11.69 10.24
CA LEU A 301 -15.55 -12.26 10.93
C LEU A 301 -15.74 -11.75 12.36
N LEU A 302 -16.98 -11.72 12.84
CA LEU A 302 -17.23 -11.53 14.27
C LEU A 302 -17.19 -12.85 15.05
N THR A 303 -16.39 -12.88 16.12
CA THR A 303 -16.37 -13.97 17.12
C THR A 303 -17.61 -13.95 18.01
N ASN A 304 -18.23 -12.77 18.18
CA ASN A 304 -19.51 -12.58 18.86
C ASN A 304 -20.52 -11.88 17.93
N GLN A 305 -21.52 -12.65 17.50
CA GLN A 305 -22.53 -12.25 16.53
C GLN A 305 -23.68 -11.40 17.12
N ASP A 306 -23.51 -10.83 18.32
CA ASP A 306 -24.41 -9.81 18.86
C ASP A 306 -24.10 -8.38 18.35
N TYR A 307 -22.92 -8.15 17.74
CA TYR A 307 -22.44 -6.84 17.28
C TYR A 307 -22.33 -6.70 15.75
N GLY A 308 -21.79 -5.58 15.27
CA GLY A 308 -21.70 -5.23 13.85
C GLY A 308 -20.29 -4.91 13.36
N GLY A 309 -20.14 -4.83 12.03
CA GLY A 309 -18.88 -4.56 11.34
C GLY A 309 -18.02 -5.81 11.23
N GLY A 310 -18.41 -6.75 10.36
CA GLY A 310 -17.70 -8.03 10.19
C GLY A 310 -16.29 -7.82 9.68
N ALA A 311 -16.15 -7.07 8.59
CA ALA A 311 -14.85 -6.54 8.17
C ALA A 311 -14.45 -5.27 8.94
N MET A 312 -15.34 -4.29 9.10
CA MET A 312 -14.96 -2.97 9.63
C MET A 312 -16.02 -2.34 10.54
N PHE A 313 -15.59 -1.75 11.65
CA PHE A 313 -16.41 -0.93 12.55
C PHE A 313 -15.80 0.47 12.70
N VAL A 314 -16.59 1.53 12.57
CA VAL A 314 -16.13 2.92 12.77
C VAL A 314 -17.12 3.72 13.64
N ASP A 315 -16.58 4.34 14.69
CA ASP A 315 -17.22 5.29 15.61
C ASP A 315 -16.37 6.58 15.67
N ALA A 316 -16.16 7.17 14.47
CA ALA A 316 -15.29 8.30 14.13
C ALA A 316 -15.54 8.75 12.67
N THR A 317 -14.72 9.66 12.12
CA THR A 317 -14.72 10.00 10.68
C THR A 317 -14.00 8.91 9.85
N ALA A 318 -14.52 8.57 8.66
CA ALA A 318 -13.87 7.69 7.70
C ALA A 318 -13.93 8.19 6.26
N THR A 319 -12.83 8.06 5.52
CA THR A 319 -12.77 8.23 4.05
C THR A 319 -12.26 6.93 3.44
N ILE A 320 -12.99 6.37 2.49
CA ILE A 320 -12.71 5.06 1.89
C ILE A 320 -12.83 5.18 0.38
N GLN A 321 -11.76 4.86 -0.33
CA GLN A 321 -11.64 5.03 -1.78
C GLN A 321 -11.07 3.78 -2.45
N ASP A 322 -11.55 3.44 -3.65
CA ASP A 322 -11.00 2.39 -4.53
C ASP A 322 -10.86 1.01 -3.84
N SER A 323 -11.71 0.71 -2.85
CA SER A 323 -11.50 -0.37 -1.88
C SER A 323 -12.62 -1.42 -1.89
N VAL A 324 -12.32 -2.63 -1.40
CA VAL A 324 -13.21 -3.82 -1.47
C VAL A 324 -13.50 -4.40 -0.08
N PHE A 325 -14.76 -4.73 0.18
CA PHE A 325 -15.22 -5.49 1.35
C PHE A 325 -15.96 -6.74 0.87
N GLU A 326 -15.42 -7.93 1.15
CA GLU A 326 -15.98 -9.20 0.65
C GLU A 326 -16.00 -10.31 1.72
N GLY A 327 -17.09 -11.08 1.73
CA GLY A 327 -17.26 -12.26 2.59
C GLY A 327 -17.47 -11.95 4.08
N GLY A 328 -17.63 -10.67 4.46
CA GLY A 328 -17.82 -10.27 5.86
C GLY A 328 -19.17 -10.72 6.42
N TYR A 329 -19.17 -11.22 7.67
CA TYR A 329 -20.38 -11.67 8.36
C TYR A 329 -20.51 -11.13 9.80
N ALA A 330 -21.66 -10.50 10.07
CA ALA A 330 -21.98 -9.84 11.32
C ALA A 330 -23.49 -9.85 11.63
N ARG A 331 -23.93 -9.10 12.66
CA ARG A 331 -25.35 -8.77 12.87
C ARG A 331 -25.79 -7.52 12.12
N TYR A 332 -24.96 -6.49 12.13
CA TYR A 332 -25.20 -5.21 11.47
C TYR A 332 -23.96 -4.87 10.65
N GLY A 333 -24.08 -4.70 9.33
CA GLY A 333 -22.92 -4.42 8.49
C GLY A 333 -21.98 -5.63 8.40
N GLY A 334 -22.30 -6.58 7.53
CA GLY A 334 -21.43 -7.74 7.24
C GLY A 334 -20.04 -7.28 6.79
N GLY A 335 -19.99 -6.38 5.81
CA GLY A 335 -18.80 -5.59 5.52
C GLY A 335 -18.55 -4.54 6.61
N ALA A 336 -19.27 -3.43 6.58
CA ALA A 336 -18.98 -2.25 7.42
C ALA A 336 -20.13 -1.82 8.36
N TYR A 337 -19.82 -1.42 9.60
CA TYR A 337 -20.77 -0.75 10.50
C TYR A 337 -20.26 0.64 10.92
N PHE A 338 -21.02 1.66 10.55
CA PHE A 338 -20.82 3.06 10.88
C PHE A 338 -21.76 3.50 12.01
N LEU A 339 -21.21 4.05 13.09
CA LEU A 339 -21.97 4.49 14.27
C LEU A 339 -21.52 5.90 14.66
N ARG A 340 -22.41 6.89 14.64
CA ARG A 340 -22.07 8.30 14.95
C ARG A 340 -20.87 8.82 14.14
N ALA A 341 -20.79 8.39 12.89
CA ALA A 341 -19.66 8.58 12.01
C ALA A 341 -19.99 9.58 10.89
N ASP A 342 -18.95 10.29 10.42
CA ASP A 342 -18.98 11.07 9.19
C ASP A 342 -18.22 10.26 8.13
N VAL A 343 -18.89 9.77 7.09
CA VAL A 343 -18.36 8.74 6.19
C VAL A 343 -18.42 9.18 4.74
N THR A 344 -17.29 9.13 4.04
CA THR A 344 -17.19 9.25 2.58
C THR A 344 -16.73 7.94 1.96
N LEU A 345 -17.47 7.43 0.99
CA LEU A 345 -17.19 6.22 0.22
C LEU A 345 -17.12 6.59 -1.27
N THR A 346 -15.99 6.34 -1.94
CA THR A 346 -15.78 6.62 -3.37
C THR A 346 -15.27 5.36 -4.09
N ASP A 347 -15.97 4.91 -5.14
CA ASP A 347 -15.62 3.71 -5.93
C ASP A 347 -15.49 2.42 -5.08
N VAL A 348 -16.20 2.37 -3.93
CA VAL A 348 -16.10 1.26 -2.95
C VAL A 348 -17.01 0.10 -3.33
N ARG A 349 -16.47 -1.12 -3.26
CA ARG A 349 -17.12 -2.37 -3.63
C ARG A 349 -17.49 -3.19 -2.39
N PHE A 350 -18.77 -3.44 -2.16
CA PHE A 350 -19.28 -4.37 -1.14
C PHE A 350 -19.88 -5.59 -1.85
N LEU A 351 -19.19 -6.74 -1.74
CA LEU A 351 -19.48 -7.94 -2.50
C LEU A 351 -19.79 -9.11 -1.56
N ASN A 352 -20.89 -9.83 -1.78
CA ASN A 352 -21.16 -11.12 -1.14
C ASN A 352 -21.13 -11.11 0.41
N ASN A 353 -21.36 -9.96 1.06
CA ASN A 353 -21.36 -9.84 2.52
C ASN A 353 -22.75 -10.19 3.09
N ASP A 354 -22.78 -10.79 4.28
CA ASP A 354 -24.02 -11.28 4.92
C ASP A 354 -24.21 -10.63 6.32
N SER A 355 -25.45 -10.34 6.72
CA SER A 355 -25.72 -10.06 8.14
C SER A 355 -27.02 -10.64 8.69
N SER A 356 -26.94 -11.13 9.93
CA SER A 356 -28.08 -11.73 10.64
C SER A 356 -29.16 -10.71 11.09
N ASN A 357 -28.96 -9.41 10.86
CA ASN A 357 -30.00 -8.39 11.03
C ASN A 357 -30.10 -7.41 9.85
N SER A 358 -29.21 -6.45 9.70
CA SER A 358 -29.39 -5.32 8.76
C SER A 358 -28.09 -4.89 8.09
N GLY A 359 -28.14 -4.65 6.78
CA GLY A 359 -27.00 -4.26 5.96
C GLY A 359 -25.97 -5.39 5.78
N GLY A 360 -26.10 -6.19 4.72
CA GLY A 360 -25.07 -7.15 4.34
C GLY A 360 -23.76 -6.44 3.99
N GLY A 361 -23.80 -5.52 3.02
CA GLY A 361 -22.67 -4.65 2.66
C GLY A 361 -22.29 -3.71 3.80
N PHE A 362 -23.15 -2.74 4.14
CA PHE A 362 -22.93 -1.88 5.31
C PHE A 362 -24.19 -1.52 6.11
N PHE A 363 -24.00 -1.15 7.37
CA PHE A 363 -25.04 -0.55 8.21
C PHE A 363 -24.57 0.80 8.74
N SER A 364 -25.46 1.80 8.78
CA SER A 364 -25.18 3.11 9.39
C SER A 364 -26.20 3.45 10.48
N ARG A 365 -25.73 4.09 11.55
CA ARG A 365 -26.58 4.49 12.67
C ARG A 365 -26.21 5.87 13.21
N SER A 366 -27.17 6.79 13.20
CA SER A 366 -26.97 8.19 13.62
C SER A 366 -25.72 8.82 13.00
N SER A 367 -25.48 8.54 11.71
CA SER A 367 -24.24 8.82 10.96
C SER A 367 -24.57 9.52 9.65
N ASP A 368 -23.68 10.39 9.19
CA ASP A 368 -23.77 11.01 7.87
C ASP A 368 -22.94 10.20 6.87
N VAL A 369 -23.55 9.76 5.77
CA VAL A 369 -22.92 8.89 4.76
C VAL A 369 -23.05 9.49 3.36
N VAL A 370 -21.91 9.78 2.74
CA VAL A 370 -21.79 10.13 1.32
C VAL A 370 -21.17 8.96 0.56
N GLY A 371 -21.83 8.52 -0.51
CA GLY A 371 -21.40 7.44 -1.38
C GLY A 371 -21.41 7.87 -2.85
N ASP A 372 -20.32 7.57 -3.56
CA ASP A 372 -20.13 7.86 -4.98
C ASP A 372 -19.49 6.63 -5.65
N GLY A 373 -19.93 6.27 -6.86
CA GLY A 373 -19.40 5.10 -7.60
C GLY A 373 -19.57 3.73 -6.91
N LEU A 374 -20.50 3.57 -5.95
CA LEU A 374 -20.56 2.36 -5.13
C LEU A 374 -21.04 1.13 -5.91
N VAL A 375 -20.39 -0.01 -5.70
CA VAL A 375 -20.83 -1.31 -6.25
C VAL A 375 -21.25 -2.23 -5.13
N MET A 376 -22.54 -2.54 -5.05
CA MET A 376 -23.16 -3.35 -4.01
C MET A 376 -23.75 -4.59 -4.66
N GLN A 377 -23.03 -5.72 -4.65
CA GLN A 377 -23.45 -6.94 -5.34
C GLN A 377 -23.59 -8.14 -4.42
N GLY A 378 -24.71 -8.86 -4.55
CA GLY A 378 -24.93 -10.18 -3.92
C GLY A 378 -24.98 -10.18 -2.39
N ASN A 379 -25.11 -9.02 -1.74
CA ASN A 379 -25.11 -8.92 -0.29
C ASN A 379 -26.46 -9.38 0.28
N HIS A 380 -26.43 -10.04 1.45
CA HIS A 380 -27.60 -10.63 2.09
C HIS A 380 -27.84 -10.08 3.51
N SER A 381 -29.09 -9.98 3.95
CA SER A 381 -29.39 -9.94 5.38
C SER A 381 -30.84 -10.30 5.74
N ALA A 382 -31.22 -10.17 7.01
CA ALA A 382 -32.63 -10.24 7.38
C ALA A 382 -33.44 -9.02 6.88
N TYR A 383 -32.98 -7.78 7.08
CA TYR A 383 -33.78 -6.54 6.94
C TYR A 383 -33.20 -5.45 6.02
N SER A 384 -32.13 -5.72 5.27
CA SER A 384 -31.52 -4.79 4.28
C SER A 384 -30.34 -5.46 3.55
N GLY A 385 -30.48 -5.85 2.28
CA GLY A 385 -29.45 -6.70 1.62
C GLY A 385 -28.11 -6.00 1.41
N ALA A 386 -28.05 -4.94 0.62
CA ALA A 386 -26.86 -4.09 0.45
C ALA A 386 -26.60 -3.24 1.69
N PHE A 387 -27.53 -2.35 2.06
CA PHE A 387 -27.30 -1.45 3.20
C PHE A 387 -28.53 -1.10 4.02
N GLY A 388 -28.32 -0.78 5.30
CA GLY A 388 -29.36 -0.28 6.19
C GLY A 388 -28.92 0.98 6.91
N SER A 389 -29.82 1.94 7.10
CA SER A 389 -29.55 3.21 7.80
C SER A 389 -30.61 3.49 8.85
N SER A 390 -30.22 3.96 10.03
CA SER A 390 -31.13 4.08 11.18
C SER A 390 -30.81 5.20 12.17
N ASP A 391 -31.85 5.65 12.88
CA ASP A 391 -31.77 6.54 14.04
C ASP A 391 -31.09 7.90 13.76
N GLY A 392 -31.42 8.49 12.61
CA GLY A 392 -31.03 9.85 12.21
C GLY A 392 -29.72 9.92 11.41
N GLY A 393 -29.26 11.13 11.15
CA GLY A 393 -28.18 11.44 10.21
C GLY A 393 -28.69 11.62 8.78
N THR A 394 -27.78 11.60 7.81
CA THR A 394 -28.07 11.86 6.40
C THR A 394 -27.43 10.82 5.48
N LEU A 395 -28.01 10.67 4.29
CA LEU A 395 -27.56 9.73 3.27
C LEU A 395 -27.55 10.42 1.89
N SER A 396 -26.41 10.44 1.22
CA SER A 396 -26.29 10.89 -0.17
C SER A 396 -25.58 9.83 -0.99
N ILE A 397 -26.25 9.23 -1.98
CA ILE A 397 -25.70 8.22 -2.88
C ILE A 397 -25.76 8.73 -4.33
N LEU A 398 -24.64 8.62 -5.06
CA LEU A 398 -24.49 9.05 -6.45
C LEU A 398 -23.84 7.94 -7.30
N ASP A 399 -24.17 7.90 -8.60
CA ASP A 399 -23.51 7.10 -9.65
C ASP A 399 -23.25 5.61 -9.25
N SER A 400 -24.17 5.01 -8.49
CA SER A 400 -23.97 3.73 -7.79
C SER A 400 -24.84 2.58 -8.36
N SER A 401 -24.41 1.34 -8.11
CA SER A 401 -25.05 0.12 -8.64
C SER A 401 -25.32 -0.93 -7.56
N PHE A 402 -26.58 -1.34 -7.47
CA PHE A 402 -27.11 -2.30 -6.50
C PHE A 402 -27.69 -3.52 -7.23
N VAL A 403 -26.96 -4.63 -7.23
CA VAL A 403 -27.23 -5.81 -8.08
C VAL A 403 -27.39 -7.07 -7.24
N GLU A 404 -28.46 -7.84 -7.47
CA GLU A 404 -28.68 -9.18 -6.88
C GLU A 404 -28.67 -9.24 -5.34
N ASN A 405 -28.82 -8.10 -4.64
CA ASN A 405 -28.86 -8.08 -3.18
C ASN A 405 -30.20 -8.64 -2.68
N SER A 406 -30.21 -9.25 -1.49
CA SER A 406 -31.39 -9.99 -1.01
C SER A 406 -31.64 -9.83 0.49
N CYS A 407 -32.91 -9.86 0.90
CA CYS A 407 -33.25 -9.91 2.31
C CYS A 407 -34.51 -10.74 2.66
N SER A 408 -34.56 -11.22 3.91
CA SER A 408 -35.70 -12.00 4.41
C SER A 408 -36.96 -11.18 4.68
N TRP A 409 -36.84 -9.86 4.85
CA TRP A 409 -37.94 -8.98 5.24
C TRP A 409 -38.14 -7.79 4.30
N GLN A 410 -37.39 -6.70 4.47
CA GLN A 410 -37.68 -5.40 3.85
C GLN A 410 -36.43 -4.81 3.19
N GLY A 411 -36.56 -4.18 2.02
CA GLY A 411 -35.46 -3.52 1.33
C GLY A 411 -34.39 -4.49 0.82
N GLY A 412 -34.64 -5.17 -0.30
CA GLY A 412 -33.70 -6.18 -0.83
C GLY A 412 -32.35 -5.59 -1.22
N ALA A 413 -32.32 -4.36 -1.74
CA ALA A 413 -31.13 -3.53 -1.74
C ALA A 413 -30.99 -2.80 -0.39
N ALA A 414 -31.93 -1.94 0.01
CA ALA A 414 -31.73 -1.13 1.20
C ALA A 414 -32.96 -0.75 2.03
N TYR A 415 -32.70 -0.54 3.32
CA TYR A 415 -33.64 -0.01 4.31
C TYR A 415 -33.16 1.37 4.79
N ILE A 416 -33.93 2.43 4.53
CA ILE A 416 -33.53 3.82 4.77
C ILE A 416 -34.42 4.43 5.86
N LYS A 417 -33.83 4.86 6.98
CA LYS A 417 -34.52 5.55 8.08
C LYS A 417 -33.59 6.59 8.72
N VAL A 418 -33.45 7.72 8.04
CA VAL A 418 -32.53 8.84 8.34
C VAL A 418 -33.30 10.17 8.35
N ASP A 419 -32.68 11.27 8.75
CA ASP A 419 -33.36 12.58 8.77
C ASP A 419 -33.57 13.13 7.35
N ALA A 420 -32.59 12.93 6.45
CA ALA A 420 -32.69 13.24 5.02
C ALA A 420 -31.92 12.24 4.15
N ALA A 421 -32.47 11.89 2.99
CA ALA A 421 -31.83 11.02 2.00
C ALA A 421 -31.97 11.53 0.56
N SER A 422 -30.87 11.47 -0.20
CA SER A 422 -30.83 11.69 -1.64
C SER A 422 -30.12 10.53 -2.34
N ILE A 423 -30.72 9.98 -3.40
CA ILE A 423 -30.09 8.98 -4.27
C ILE A 423 -30.22 9.48 -5.72
N ALA A 424 -29.11 9.56 -6.43
CA ALA A 424 -29.03 10.08 -7.79
C ALA A 424 -28.25 9.15 -8.74
N SER A 425 -28.58 9.16 -10.03
CA SER A 425 -27.84 8.50 -11.11
C SER A 425 -27.56 6.99 -10.90
N SER A 426 -28.42 6.30 -10.14
CA SER A 426 -28.10 4.98 -9.57
C SER A 426 -29.05 3.87 -10.03
N THR A 427 -28.52 2.65 -10.13
CA THR A 427 -29.22 1.47 -10.67
C THR A 427 -29.51 0.43 -9.58
N PHE A 428 -30.73 -0.08 -9.57
CA PHE A 428 -31.19 -1.17 -8.71
C PHE A 428 -31.70 -2.31 -9.60
N ASP A 429 -30.89 -3.36 -9.78
CA ASP A 429 -31.17 -4.50 -10.64
C ASP A 429 -31.33 -5.81 -9.84
N SER A 430 -32.43 -6.53 -10.09
CA SER A 430 -32.63 -7.91 -9.64
C SER A 430 -32.53 -8.13 -8.12
N ASN A 431 -32.76 -7.09 -7.31
CA ASN A 431 -32.74 -7.17 -5.85
C ASN A 431 -34.04 -7.78 -5.31
N THR A 432 -33.99 -8.46 -4.17
CA THR A 432 -35.12 -9.27 -3.67
C THR A 432 -35.42 -9.10 -2.17
N SER A 433 -36.70 -8.98 -1.79
CA SER A 433 -37.11 -8.95 -0.37
C SER A 433 -38.28 -9.87 -0.04
N GLY A 434 -38.26 -10.46 1.15
CA GLY A 434 -39.30 -11.40 1.58
C GLY A 434 -40.68 -10.78 1.84
N THR A 435 -40.80 -9.45 2.02
CA THR A 435 -42.08 -8.79 2.30
C THR A 435 -42.30 -7.48 1.54
N ALA A 436 -41.38 -6.50 1.58
CA ALA A 436 -41.67 -5.18 1.03
C ALA A 436 -40.42 -4.40 0.55
N GLY A 437 -40.52 -3.72 -0.59
CA GLY A 437 -39.42 -3.02 -1.23
C GLY A 437 -38.38 -4.01 -1.76
N GLY A 438 -38.55 -4.48 -3.00
CA GLY A 438 -37.61 -5.46 -3.58
C GLY A 438 -36.22 -4.87 -3.78
N ALA A 439 -36.13 -3.60 -4.20
CA ALA A 439 -34.92 -2.80 -4.03
C ALA A 439 -34.97 -2.01 -2.72
N LEU A 440 -35.83 -0.98 -2.62
CA LEU A 440 -35.77 0.01 -1.55
C LEU A 440 -36.99 -0.05 -0.63
N PHE A 441 -36.74 0.04 0.67
CA PHE A 441 -37.74 0.32 1.70
C PHE A 441 -37.33 1.58 2.47
N VAL A 442 -38.20 2.59 2.53
CA VAL A 442 -37.93 3.86 3.23
C VAL A 442 -38.95 4.10 4.33
N ASP A 443 -38.49 4.50 5.52
CA ASP A 443 -39.35 4.77 6.67
C ASP A 443 -38.93 6.02 7.47
N TYR A 444 -39.90 6.78 7.99
CA TYR A 444 -39.70 7.97 8.83
C TYR A 444 -38.66 9.00 8.32
N THR A 445 -38.44 9.10 7.01
CA THR A 445 -37.42 9.99 6.42
C THR A 445 -38.05 11.32 6.03
N ALA A 446 -37.58 12.42 6.63
CA ALA A 446 -38.27 13.72 6.58
C ALA A 446 -38.02 14.54 5.30
N SER A 447 -36.97 14.19 4.55
CA SER A 447 -36.68 14.75 3.21
C SER A 447 -36.11 13.64 2.34
N LEU A 448 -36.79 13.30 1.25
CA LEU A 448 -36.45 12.16 0.39
C LEU A 448 -36.51 12.57 -1.09
N SER A 449 -35.39 12.42 -1.80
CA SER A 449 -35.28 12.77 -3.22
C SER A 449 -34.57 11.68 -4.02
N PHE A 450 -35.18 11.27 -5.13
CA PHE A 450 -34.68 10.26 -6.06
C PHE A 450 -34.63 10.85 -7.47
N THR A 451 -33.47 10.78 -8.12
CA THR A 451 -33.23 11.45 -9.41
C THR A 451 -32.42 10.57 -10.36
N ASP A 452 -32.86 10.40 -11.61
CA ASP A 452 -32.18 9.59 -12.63
C ASP A 452 -31.88 8.16 -12.13
N LEU A 453 -32.92 7.47 -11.61
CA LEU A 453 -32.80 6.13 -11.04
C LEU A 453 -33.48 5.08 -11.92
N SER A 454 -32.88 3.90 -12.02
CA SER A 454 -33.48 2.73 -12.69
C SER A 454 -33.72 1.60 -11.70
N PHE A 455 -34.95 1.13 -11.62
CA PHE A 455 -35.36 -0.06 -10.87
C PHE A 455 -35.75 -1.16 -11.87
N THR A 456 -34.88 -2.15 -12.07
CA THR A 456 -35.07 -3.24 -13.05
C THR A 456 -35.21 -4.59 -12.37
N ASP A 457 -36.25 -5.35 -12.73
CA ASP A 457 -36.50 -6.76 -12.35
C ASP A 457 -36.43 -7.09 -10.83
N ASN A 458 -36.55 -6.08 -9.95
CA ASN A 458 -36.55 -6.26 -8.50
C ASN A 458 -37.85 -6.92 -8.01
N SER A 459 -37.81 -7.70 -6.93
CA SER A 459 -38.95 -8.49 -6.47
C SER A 459 -39.20 -8.43 -4.96
N SER A 460 -40.46 -8.25 -4.53
CA SER A 460 -40.86 -8.34 -3.13
C SER A 460 -41.94 -9.39 -2.87
N GLY A 461 -41.88 -10.06 -1.72
CA GLY A 461 -42.84 -11.10 -1.34
C GLY A 461 -44.25 -10.60 -1.03
N SER A 462 -44.50 -9.28 -0.95
CA SER A 462 -45.85 -8.73 -0.78
C SER A 462 -46.07 -7.33 -1.39
N TYR A 463 -45.24 -6.32 -1.08
CA TYR A 463 -45.55 -4.92 -1.42
C TYR A 463 -44.37 -4.13 -2.02
N GLY A 464 -44.54 -3.48 -3.17
CA GLY A 464 -43.51 -2.60 -3.74
C GLY A 464 -42.35 -3.43 -4.32
N GLY A 465 -42.47 -3.88 -5.56
CA GLY A 465 -41.42 -4.70 -6.20
C GLY A 465 -40.12 -3.92 -6.41
N GLY A 466 -40.19 -2.67 -6.86
CA GLY A 466 -39.05 -1.75 -6.81
C GLY A 466 -38.93 -1.08 -5.44
N LEU A 467 -39.89 -0.24 -5.11
CA LEU A 467 -39.83 0.72 -4.01
C LEU A 467 -41.03 0.60 -3.05
N TYR A 468 -40.78 0.67 -1.75
CA TYR A 468 -41.79 0.82 -0.71
C TYR A 468 -41.49 2.07 0.13
N ILE A 469 -42.45 2.99 0.24
CA ILE A 469 -42.33 4.21 1.06
C ILE A 469 -43.34 4.15 2.20
N SER A 470 -42.86 4.40 3.41
CA SER A 470 -43.64 4.46 4.64
C SER A 470 -43.38 5.76 5.38
N ARG A 471 -44.43 6.45 5.84
CA ARG A 471 -44.33 7.57 6.81
C ARG A 471 -43.27 8.62 6.44
N SER A 472 -43.13 8.86 5.14
CA SER A 472 -42.14 9.69 4.44
C SER A 472 -42.77 10.16 3.12
N ASP A 473 -42.33 11.30 2.58
CA ASP A 473 -42.80 11.80 1.27
C ASP A 473 -41.62 11.90 0.28
N ALA A 474 -41.76 11.32 -0.91
CA ALA A 474 -40.70 11.29 -1.93
C ALA A 474 -40.91 12.29 -3.08
N VAL A 475 -39.82 12.90 -3.54
CA VAL A 475 -39.72 13.51 -4.88
C VAL A 475 -39.01 12.54 -5.81
N LEU A 476 -39.63 12.24 -6.96
CA LEU A 476 -39.08 11.42 -8.03
C LEU A 476 -38.82 12.30 -9.26
N ASP A 477 -37.63 12.26 -9.84
CA ASP A 477 -37.27 13.01 -11.04
C ASP A 477 -36.55 12.09 -12.03
N ALA A 478 -37.17 11.83 -13.19
CA ALA A 478 -36.68 10.85 -14.18
C ALA A 478 -36.37 9.45 -13.60
N VAL A 479 -37.35 8.82 -12.93
CA VAL A 479 -37.19 7.46 -12.36
C VAL A 479 -37.88 6.39 -13.21
N ASP A 480 -37.15 5.38 -13.70
CA ASP A 480 -37.72 4.24 -14.43
C ASP A 480 -37.94 3.03 -13.51
N PHE A 481 -39.10 2.37 -13.64
CA PHE A 481 -39.43 1.09 -13.04
C PHE A 481 -39.74 0.08 -14.15
N ALA A 482 -38.79 -0.80 -14.45
CA ALA A 482 -38.90 -1.86 -15.45
C ALA A 482 -39.04 -3.26 -14.82
N GLY A 483 -40.09 -4.01 -15.17
CA GLY A 483 -40.20 -5.45 -14.87
C GLY A 483 -40.41 -5.87 -13.41
N ASN A 484 -40.41 -4.93 -12.46
CA ASN A 484 -40.45 -5.23 -11.02
C ASN A 484 -41.72 -5.98 -10.58
N ALA A 485 -41.57 -6.84 -9.57
CA ALA A 485 -42.58 -7.82 -9.15
C ALA A 485 -42.93 -7.70 -7.66
N ALA A 486 -44.22 -7.75 -7.29
CA ALA A 486 -44.66 -7.85 -5.90
C ALA A 486 -45.63 -9.03 -5.68
N GLY A 487 -45.54 -9.69 -4.52
CA GLY A 487 -46.35 -10.87 -4.22
C GLY A 487 -47.83 -10.60 -3.95
N THR A 488 -48.21 -9.37 -3.62
CA THR A 488 -49.60 -8.97 -3.30
C THR A 488 -50.01 -7.70 -4.04
N HIS A 489 -49.23 -6.61 -3.93
CA HIS A 489 -49.63 -5.27 -4.39
C HIS A 489 -48.44 -4.37 -4.76
N GLY A 490 -48.65 -3.44 -5.71
CA GLY A 490 -47.67 -2.42 -6.08
C GLY A 490 -46.41 -2.99 -6.73
N GLY A 491 -46.50 -3.40 -8.00
CA GLY A 491 -45.39 -4.01 -8.73
C GLY A 491 -44.15 -3.10 -8.81
N ALA A 492 -44.33 -1.80 -9.06
CA ALA A 492 -43.25 -0.82 -9.02
C ALA A 492 -43.14 -0.17 -7.63
N ILE A 493 -44.21 0.48 -7.17
CA ILE A 493 -44.24 1.30 -5.95
C ILE A 493 -45.38 0.87 -5.02
N ALA A 494 -45.11 0.83 -3.71
CA ALA A 494 -46.14 0.79 -2.68
C ALA A 494 -45.95 1.93 -1.67
N LEU A 495 -47.04 2.62 -1.31
CA LEU A 495 -47.07 3.76 -0.40
C LEU A 495 -47.89 3.47 0.86
N SER A 496 -47.41 3.86 2.03
CA SER A 496 -48.13 3.67 3.29
C SER A 496 -47.96 4.85 4.26
N ALA A 497 -49.08 5.51 4.59
CA ALA A 497 -49.11 6.73 5.41
C ALA A 497 -48.06 7.80 5.00
N GLY A 498 -47.87 7.99 3.69
CA GLY A 498 -46.90 8.89 3.06
C GLY A 498 -47.09 8.91 1.53
N GLY A 499 -46.44 9.82 0.83
CA GLY A 499 -46.66 10.08 -0.59
C GLY A 499 -45.42 9.97 -1.48
N ALA A 500 -45.65 10.13 -2.78
CA ALA A 500 -44.60 10.37 -3.78
C ALA A 500 -45.12 11.31 -4.89
N SER A 501 -44.23 12.03 -5.57
CA SER A 501 -44.62 12.97 -6.64
C SER A 501 -43.47 13.21 -7.61
N GLY A 502 -43.79 13.52 -8.87
CA GLY A 502 -42.82 13.89 -9.91
C GLY A 502 -42.90 13.00 -11.16
N ASP A 503 -41.77 12.81 -11.85
CA ASP A 503 -41.71 12.15 -13.17
C ASP A 503 -41.12 10.74 -13.07
N ALA A 504 -41.88 9.74 -13.54
CA ALA A 504 -41.49 8.33 -13.49
C ALA A 504 -42.18 7.48 -14.58
N ASP A 505 -41.44 6.52 -15.15
CA ASP A 505 -41.94 5.49 -16.08
C ASP A 505 -42.06 4.12 -15.37
N PHE A 506 -42.85 3.23 -15.94
CA PHE A 506 -43.49 2.11 -15.24
C PHE A 506 -43.67 0.85 -16.12
N GLY A 507 -42.68 0.56 -16.96
CA GLY A 507 -42.70 -0.54 -17.93
C GLY A 507 -42.84 -1.95 -17.32
N GLY A 508 -43.97 -2.60 -17.53
CA GLY A 508 -44.10 -4.08 -17.40
C GLY A 508 -44.10 -4.66 -15.98
N ASN A 509 -44.20 -3.82 -14.94
CA ASN A 509 -44.27 -4.25 -13.53
C ASN A 509 -45.53 -5.10 -13.24
N THR A 510 -45.47 -5.97 -12.23
CA THR A 510 -46.58 -6.86 -11.82
C THR A 510 -46.73 -6.98 -10.29
N PRO A 511 -47.94 -7.02 -9.70
CA PRO A 511 -49.27 -6.75 -10.25
C PRO A 511 -49.43 -5.24 -10.55
N GLU A 512 -50.52 -4.59 -10.16
CA GLU A 512 -50.73 -3.17 -10.47
C GLU A 512 -49.54 -2.30 -10.04
N THR A 513 -49.16 -1.37 -10.91
CA THR A 513 -47.89 -0.62 -10.83
C THR A 513 -47.68 0.09 -9.50
N ILE A 514 -48.69 0.82 -9.03
CA ILE A 514 -48.64 1.63 -7.80
C ILE A 514 -49.77 1.16 -6.89
N TRP A 515 -49.46 0.99 -5.59
CA TRP A 515 -50.45 0.71 -4.55
C TRP A 515 -50.31 1.67 -3.37
N VAL A 516 -51.42 1.92 -2.66
CA VAL A 516 -51.53 2.90 -1.58
C VAL A 516 -52.40 2.31 -0.45
N SER A 517 -51.94 2.35 0.81
CA SER A 517 -52.63 1.68 1.92
C SER A 517 -53.75 2.46 2.62
N ASP A 518 -53.73 3.80 2.55
CA ASP A 518 -54.56 4.69 3.40
C ASP A 518 -55.10 5.90 2.61
N GLU A 519 -56.27 6.44 3.00
CA GLU A 519 -56.89 7.62 2.37
C GLU A 519 -56.09 8.93 2.54
N GLU A 520 -55.11 8.99 3.46
CA GLU A 520 -54.20 10.14 3.63
C GLU A 520 -52.88 9.98 2.85
N ALA A 521 -52.57 8.79 2.32
CA ALA A 521 -51.43 8.57 1.43
C ALA A 521 -51.84 8.89 -0.02
N GLY A 522 -50.95 9.50 -0.80
CA GLY A 522 -51.30 9.98 -2.14
C GLY A 522 -50.10 10.16 -3.06
N TYR A 523 -50.34 9.94 -4.36
CA TYR A 523 -49.39 10.23 -5.43
C TYR A 523 -49.93 11.37 -6.29
N ASP A 524 -49.26 12.53 -6.33
CA ASP A 524 -49.69 13.67 -7.16
C ASP A 524 -49.10 13.57 -8.56
N TYR A 525 -49.86 12.96 -9.47
CA TYR A 525 -49.51 12.70 -10.86
C TYR A 525 -49.66 13.97 -11.73
N SER A 526 -48.97 15.05 -11.35
CA SER A 526 -49.09 16.38 -11.95
C SER A 526 -48.22 16.63 -13.20
N GLY A 527 -47.72 15.55 -13.83
CA GLY A 527 -46.95 15.60 -15.08
C GLY A 527 -47.20 14.38 -15.99
N GLN A 528 -47.44 14.65 -17.28
CA GLN A 528 -47.44 13.73 -18.44
C GLN A 528 -48.40 12.52 -18.45
N THR A 529 -49.27 12.45 -19.46
CA THR A 529 -50.19 11.32 -19.70
C THR A 529 -49.46 10.07 -20.23
N THR A 530 -49.74 8.86 -19.75
CA THR A 530 -50.91 8.07 -20.22
C THR A 530 -51.55 7.17 -19.16
N LEU A 531 -52.86 7.31 -18.92
CA LEU A 531 -53.66 6.28 -18.26
C LEU A 531 -53.93 5.11 -19.23
N SER A 532 -53.66 3.88 -18.79
CA SER A 532 -54.16 2.65 -19.42
C SER A 532 -55.23 1.99 -18.53
N CYS A 533 -56.36 2.67 -18.29
CA CYS A 533 -57.50 2.05 -17.61
C CYS A 533 -58.03 0.87 -18.43
N ASP A 534 -58.15 -0.30 -17.81
CA ASP A 534 -58.86 -1.43 -18.41
C ASP A 534 -60.39 -1.31 -18.20
N ALA A 535 -61.15 -2.35 -18.60
CA ALA A 535 -62.61 -2.36 -18.54
C ALA A 535 -63.20 -2.34 -17.12
N SER A 536 -62.38 -2.47 -16.07
CA SER A 536 -62.76 -2.35 -14.65
C SER A 536 -62.94 -0.89 -14.21
N GLY A 537 -62.27 0.04 -14.91
CA GLY A 537 -62.12 1.44 -14.51
C GLY A 537 -60.90 1.64 -13.60
N CYS A 538 -60.25 2.80 -13.72
CA CYS A 538 -59.19 3.20 -12.79
C CYS A 538 -59.79 3.55 -11.41
N GLN A 539 -59.17 3.05 -10.35
CA GLN A 539 -59.26 3.54 -8.98
C GLN A 539 -57.93 4.16 -8.60
#